data_AF-A0A3P7DS25-F1
#
_entry.id   AF-A0A3P7DS25-F1
#
_cell.length_a   1.000
_cell.length_b   1.000
_cell.length_c   1.000
_cell.angle_alpha   90.00
_cell.angle_beta   90.00
_cell.angle_gamma   90.00
#
_symmetry.space_group_name_H-M   'P 1'
#
loop_
_entity.id
_entity.type
_entity.pdbx_description
1 polymer ?
#
loop_
_entity_poly.entity_id
_entity_poly.type
_entity_poly.pdbx_seq_one_letter_code
_entity_poly.pdbx_strand_id
1 'polypeptide(L)'
;MKDKGNGEVAAVRIKARYQSVQILPMQAYTDLLTFIKQYYLSVCRVLEPTLSVKAKEDLATVLVRIMHKLHMAKHFLCDLIMSEVDVLDNEHLMFRGNSLATKAMEAYMKLVADDYLQNTLGEFVKAMQQFDKDCEVDPLKMANISVIALEKNRHQLVTNVKTVWSKILASAEIFPIELREIFVTLRLRLEKIGRLDLADTLISSSIFLRFLCPAILSPSLFNLVSEVFKFFSNNFFFF
;
A
#
# COMPACT_ATOMS: atom_id res chain seq x y z
N MET A 1 56.31 -23.28 -5.04
CA MET A 1 55.01 -23.86 -4.63
C MET A 1 53.95 -23.32 -5.59
N LYS A 2 53.06 -24.18 -6.08
CA LYS A 2 52.14 -23.91 -7.20
C LYS A 2 51.22 -22.72 -6.94
N ASP A 3 51.27 -21.73 -7.82
CA ASP A 3 50.29 -20.67 -7.97
C ASP A 3 49.00 -21.29 -8.55
N LYS A 4 48.00 -21.52 -7.69
CA LYS A 4 46.63 -21.86 -8.10
C LYS A 4 45.80 -20.60 -7.95
N GLY A 5 45.95 -19.68 -8.91
CA GLY A 5 44.99 -18.62 -9.12
C GLY A 5 43.64 -19.23 -9.51
N ASN A 6 42.81 -19.54 -8.50
CA ASN A 6 41.38 -19.66 -8.68
C ASN A 6 40.87 -18.26 -9.05
N GLY A 7 41.05 -17.88 -10.32
CA GLY A 7 40.45 -16.69 -10.88
C GLY A 7 38.95 -16.89 -10.88
N GLU A 8 38.28 -16.42 -9.84
CA GLU A 8 36.83 -16.21 -9.86
C GLU A 8 36.55 -15.16 -10.94
N VAL A 9 36.28 -15.63 -12.15
CA VAL A 9 35.91 -14.77 -13.28
C VAL A 9 34.56 -14.13 -12.94
N ALA A 10 34.55 -12.81 -12.78
CA ALA A 10 33.33 -12.05 -12.57
C ALA A 10 32.34 -12.32 -13.71
N ALA A 11 31.19 -12.89 -13.38
CA ALA A 11 30.12 -13.15 -14.34
C ALA A 11 29.04 -12.07 -14.22
N VAL A 12 28.78 -11.36 -15.31
CA VAL A 12 27.68 -10.39 -15.40
C VAL A 12 26.50 -11.04 -16.12
N ARG A 13 25.35 -11.13 -15.43
CA ARG A 13 24.10 -11.62 -16.04
C ARG A 13 23.23 -10.43 -16.44
N ILE A 14 23.12 -10.18 -17.75
CA ILE A 14 22.24 -9.15 -18.30
C ILE A 14 20.93 -9.80 -18.73
N LYS A 15 19.80 -9.26 -18.27
CA LYS A 15 18.46 -9.62 -18.77
C LYS A 15 17.81 -8.34 -19.31
N ALA A 16 17.63 -8.27 -20.62
CA ALA A 16 16.92 -7.19 -21.28
C ALA A 16 15.53 -7.66 -21.74
N ARG A 17 14.55 -6.76 -21.68
CA ARG A 17 13.20 -6.97 -22.25
C ARG A 17 12.82 -5.74 -23.05
N TYR A 18 12.47 -5.92 -24.30
CA TYR A 18 11.91 -4.88 -25.17
C TYR A 18 10.42 -5.14 -25.37
N GLN A 19 9.61 -4.10 -25.26
CA GLN A 19 8.18 -4.16 -25.54
C GLN A 19 7.79 -2.89 -26.31
N SER A 20 7.11 -3.07 -27.43
CA SER A 20 6.50 -1.98 -28.18
C SER A 20 5.00 -2.00 -27.91
N VAL A 21 4.44 -0.84 -27.55
CA VAL A 21 3.00 -0.65 -27.32
C VAL A 21 2.53 0.47 -28.23
N GLN A 22 1.55 0.17 -29.07
CA GLN A 22 0.91 1.19 -29.90
C GLN A 22 -0.19 1.87 -29.09
N ILE A 23 -0.06 3.18 -28.87
CA ILE A 23 -1.08 3.99 -28.21
C ILE A 23 -1.93 4.64 -29.30
N LEU A 24 -3.18 4.19 -29.40
CA LEU A 24 -4.16 4.77 -30.32
C LEU A 24 -4.61 6.18 -29.87
N PRO A 25 -5.20 6.99 -30.77
CA PRO A 25 -5.85 8.24 -30.39
C PRO A 25 -6.95 8.04 -29.34
N MET A 26 -7.19 9.06 -28.51
CA MET A 26 -8.13 8.97 -27.37
C MET A 26 -9.55 8.53 -27.80
N GLN A 27 -9.99 8.95 -28.98
CA GLN A 27 -11.30 8.61 -29.54
C GLN A 27 -11.47 7.10 -29.77
N ALA A 28 -10.39 6.37 -30.05
CA ALA A 28 -10.44 4.92 -30.25
C ALA A 28 -10.77 4.15 -28.96
N TYR A 29 -10.59 4.77 -27.79
CA TYR A 29 -10.89 4.16 -26.49
C TYR A 29 -12.27 4.55 -25.94
N THR A 30 -13.05 5.38 -26.65
CA THR A 30 -14.34 5.89 -26.14
C THR A 30 -15.33 4.78 -25.83
N ASP A 31 -15.45 3.77 -26.71
CA ASP A 31 -16.37 2.64 -26.50
C ASP A 31 -15.92 1.77 -25.32
N LEU A 32 -14.61 1.50 -25.20
CA LEU A 32 -14.04 0.78 -24.08
C LEU A 32 -14.26 1.52 -22.76
N LEU A 33 -14.06 2.84 -22.75
CA LEU A 33 -14.27 3.69 -21.58
C LEU A 33 -15.74 3.67 -21.15
N THR A 34 -16.66 3.72 -22.12
CA THR A 34 -18.10 3.65 -21.89
C THR A 34 -18.49 2.29 -21.32
N PHE A 35 -17.95 1.21 -21.89
CA PHE A 35 -18.14 -0.15 -21.39
C PHE A 35 -17.62 -0.31 -19.95
N ILE A 36 -16.40 0.15 -19.66
CA ILE A 36 -15.83 0.10 -18.30
C ILE A 36 -16.68 0.93 -17.34
N LYS A 37 -17.09 2.14 -17.72
CA LYS A 37 -17.95 3.02 -16.90
C LYS A 37 -19.29 2.35 -16.56
N GLN A 38 -19.89 1.63 -17.50
CA GLN A 38 -21.21 1.03 -17.31
C GLN A 38 -21.16 -0.33 -16.62
N TYR A 39 -20.10 -1.12 -16.84
CA TYR A 39 -20.03 -2.52 -16.45
C TYR A 39 -18.85 -2.86 -15.54
N TYR A 40 -18.24 -1.89 -14.85
CA TYR A 40 -17.06 -2.13 -14.01
C TYR A 40 -17.23 -3.27 -12.99
N LEU A 41 -18.39 -3.41 -12.35
CA LEU A 41 -18.62 -4.53 -11.41
C LEU A 41 -18.57 -5.87 -12.13
N SER A 42 -19.22 -5.98 -13.28
CA SER A 42 -19.21 -7.20 -14.09
C SER A 42 -17.81 -7.53 -14.59
N VAL A 43 -17.06 -6.51 -15.04
CA VAL A 43 -15.66 -6.65 -15.45
C VAL A 43 -14.81 -7.17 -14.28
N CYS A 44 -14.92 -6.56 -13.11
CA CYS A 44 -14.23 -7.00 -11.90
C CYS A 44 -14.57 -8.46 -11.54
N ARG A 45 -15.86 -8.81 -11.50
CA ARG A 45 -16.33 -10.16 -11.14
C ARG A 45 -15.86 -11.25 -12.11
N VAL A 46 -15.81 -10.96 -13.41
CA VAL A 46 -15.37 -11.91 -14.44
C VAL A 46 -13.85 -12.06 -14.44
N LEU A 47 -13.11 -10.95 -14.28
CA LEU A 47 -11.65 -10.98 -14.37
C LEU A 47 -11.01 -11.49 -13.09
N GLU A 48 -11.48 -11.07 -11.92
CA GLU A 48 -10.82 -11.35 -10.64
C GLU A 48 -10.45 -12.84 -10.42
N PRO A 49 -11.32 -13.83 -10.69
CA PRO A 49 -10.99 -15.25 -10.47
C PRO A 49 -9.87 -15.78 -11.38
N THR A 50 -9.65 -15.14 -12.52
CA THR A 50 -8.70 -15.58 -13.56
C THR A 50 -7.31 -14.93 -13.44
N LEU A 51 -7.18 -13.89 -12.61
CA LEU A 51 -5.97 -13.07 -12.51
C LEU A 51 -5.05 -13.53 -11.38
N SER A 52 -3.74 -13.52 -11.66
CA SER A 52 -2.70 -13.60 -10.63
C SER A 52 -2.74 -12.39 -9.69
N VAL A 53 -2.15 -12.50 -8.49
CA VAL A 53 -2.10 -11.40 -7.50
C VAL A 53 -1.52 -10.11 -8.11
N LYS A 54 -0.42 -10.21 -8.87
CA LYS A 54 0.19 -9.06 -9.53
C LYS A 54 -0.73 -8.43 -10.59
N ALA A 55 -1.39 -9.26 -11.41
CA ALA A 55 -2.30 -8.77 -12.42
C ALA A 55 -3.56 -8.11 -11.81
N LYS A 56 -4.01 -8.56 -10.64
CA LYS A 56 -5.08 -7.90 -9.88
C LYS A 56 -4.67 -6.51 -9.41
N GLU A 57 -3.45 -6.37 -8.90
CA GLU A 57 -2.91 -5.07 -8.47
C GLU A 57 -2.76 -4.10 -9.65
N ASP A 58 -2.26 -4.58 -10.79
CA ASP A 58 -2.15 -3.79 -12.01
C ASP A 58 -3.56 -3.35 -12.50
N LEU A 59 -4.52 -4.28 -12.56
CA LEU A 59 -5.90 -4.00 -12.96
C LEU A 59 -6.56 -2.98 -12.02
N ALA A 60 -6.45 -3.21 -10.70
CA ALA A 60 -6.99 -2.32 -9.68
C ALA A 60 -6.44 -0.90 -9.85
N THR A 61 -5.12 -0.77 -10.00
CA THR A 61 -4.45 0.52 -10.19
C THR A 61 -4.95 1.24 -11.44
N VAL A 62 -5.12 0.51 -12.55
CA VAL A 62 -5.63 1.08 -13.80
C VAL A 62 -7.09 1.52 -13.66
N LEU A 63 -7.96 0.65 -13.14
CA LEU A 63 -9.38 0.96 -12.97
C LEU A 63 -9.57 2.16 -12.04
N VAL A 64 -8.86 2.21 -10.92
CA VAL A 64 -8.91 3.34 -9.99
C VAL A 64 -8.53 4.65 -10.69
N ARG A 65 -7.46 4.66 -11.50
CA ARG A 65 -7.04 5.86 -12.26
C ARG A 65 -8.11 6.28 -13.26
N ILE A 66 -8.69 5.35 -14.01
CA ILE A 66 -9.78 5.62 -14.96
C ILE A 66 -10.99 6.20 -14.21
N MET A 67 -11.46 5.53 -13.16
CA MET A 67 -12.63 5.94 -12.39
C MET A 67 -12.42 7.27 -11.66
N HIS A 68 -11.21 7.55 -11.20
CA HIS A 68 -10.84 8.84 -10.62
C HIS A 68 -10.94 9.96 -11.66
N LYS A 69 -10.39 9.77 -12.87
CA LYS A 69 -10.51 10.74 -13.96
C LYS A 69 -11.95 10.94 -14.46
N LEU A 70 -12.79 9.92 -14.31
CA LEU A 70 -14.23 10.01 -14.60
C LEU A 70 -15.07 10.57 -13.44
N HIS A 71 -14.45 10.95 -12.30
CA HIS A 71 -15.13 11.38 -11.07
C HIS A 71 -16.12 10.35 -10.50
N MET A 72 -15.87 9.06 -10.73
CA MET A 72 -16.69 7.94 -10.26
C MET A 72 -15.97 7.06 -9.23
N ALA A 73 -14.75 7.41 -8.82
CA ALA A 73 -13.95 6.59 -7.90
C ALA A 73 -14.71 6.20 -6.61
N LYS A 74 -15.44 7.13 -6.01
CA LYS A 74 -16.26 6.88 -4.82
C LYS A 74 -17.33 5.80 -5.08
N HIS A 75 -18.11 5.97 -6.15
CA HIS A 75 -19.14 5.00 -6.54
C HIS A 75 -18.53 3.64 -6.83
N PHE A 76 -17.50 3.62 -7.68
CA PHE A 76 -16.76 2.41 -8.04
C PHE A 76 -16.26 1.65 -6.81
N LEU A 77 -15.55 2.32 -5.90
CA LEU A 77 -14.97 1.68 -4.71
C LEU A 77 -16.05 1.21 -3.74
N CYS A 78 -17.07 2.03 -3.49
CA CYS A 78 -18.16 1.63 -2.61
C CYS A 78 -18.93 0.43 -3.17
N ASP A 79 -19.21 0.42 -4.47
CA ASP A 79 -19.95 -0.67 -5.11
C ASP A 79 -19.10 -1.95 -5.18
N LEU A 80 -17.80 -1.82 -5.48
CA LEU A 80 -16.88 -2.96 -5.53
C LEU A 80 -16.71 -3.60 -4.15
N ILE A 81 -16.46 -2.81 -3.10
CA ILE A 81 -16.31 -3.31 -1.74
C ILE A 81 -17.62 -3.95 -1.26
N MET A 82 -18.76 -3.29 -1.45
CA MET A 82 -20.05 -3.87 -1.05
C MET A 82 -20.37 -5.16 -1.82
N SER A 83 -19.97 -5.26 -3.08
CA SER A 83 -20.13 -6.50 -3.84
C SER A 83 -19.31 -7.66 -3.29
N GLU A 84 -18.17 -7.40 -2.64
CA GLU A 84 -17.41 -8.43 -1.91
C GLU A 84 -18.08 -8.76 -0.57
N VAL A 85 -18.64 -7.76 0.14
CA VAL A 85 -19.42 -7.98 1.38
C VAL A 85 -20.57 -8.95 1.11
N ASP A 86 -21.32 -8.71 0.03
CA ASP A 86 -22.51 -9.49 -0.31
C ASP A 86 -22.20 -10.97 -0.60
N VAL A 87 -21.00 -11.28 -1.07
CA VAL A 87 -20.56 -12.64 -1.38
C VAL A 87 -19.98 -13.35 -0.15
N LEU A 88 -19.47 -12.60 0.82
CA LEU A 88 -18.72 -13.12 1.96
C LEU A 88 -19.63 -13.16 3.19
N ASP A 89 -20.31 -14.29 3.40
CA ASP A 89 -21.18 -14.50 4.56
C ASP A 89 -20.42 -14.39 5.91
N ASN A 90 -19.11 -14.73 5.88
CA ASN A 90 -18.22 -14.74 7.03
C ASN A 90 -17.41 -13.44 7.18
N GLU A 91 -17.60 -12.78 8.32
CA GLU A 91 -16.88 -11.57 8.76
C GLU A 91 -15.36 -11.70 8.68
N HIS A 92 -14.82 -12.91 8.88
CA HIS A 92 -13.38 -13.17 8.89
C HIS A 92 -12.71 -13.25 7.51
N LEU A 93 -13.48 -13.37 6.42
CA LEU A 93 -12.95 -13.62 5.07
C LEU A 93 -13.01 -12.40 4.15
N MET A 94 -13.71 -11.33 4.55
CA MET A 94 -13.97 -10.17 3.68
C MET A 94 -12.73 -9.50 3.11
N PHE A 95 -11.60 -9.65 3.79
CA PHE A 95 -10.35 -9.00 3.43
C PHE A 95 -9.20 -10.00 3.31
N ARG A 96 -9.37 -11.07 2.52
CA ARG A 96 -8.19 -11.72 1.91
C ARG A 96 -7.36 -10.58 1.31
N GLY A 97 -6.14 -10.34 1.80
CA GLY A 97 -5.32 -9.17 1.43
C GLY A 97 -5.01 -9.00 -0.07
N ASN A 98 -5.58 -9.87 -0.91
CA ASN A 98 -5.39 -9.98 -2.36
C ASN A 98 -6.73 -9.93 -3.13
N SER A 99 -7.83 -9.47 -2.53
CA SER A 99 -9.07 -9.19 -3.27
C SER A 99 -8.91 -7.96 -4.16
N LEU A 100 -9.69 -7.89 -5.24
CA LEU A 100 -9.62 -6.76 -6.16
C LEU A 100 -10.09 -5.46 -5.48
N ALA A 101 -11.11 -5.51 -4.61
CA ALA A 101 -11.54 -4.34 -3.85
C ALA A 101 -10.44 -3.83 -2.91
N THR A 102 -9.74 -4.75 -2.25
CA THR A 102 -8.61 -4.41 -1.37
C THR A 102 -7.52 -3.68 -2.15
N LYS A 103 -7.13 -4.21 -3.32
CA LYS A 103 -6.11 -3.59 -4.17
C LYS A 103 -6.56 -2.27 -4.77
N ALA A 104 -7.85 -2.13 -5.10
CA ALA A 104 -8.41 -0.87 -5.58
C ALA A 104 -8.40 0.20 -4.48
N MET A 105 -8.78 -0.15 -3.26
CA MET A 105 -8.73 0.78 -2.13
C MET A 105 -7.30 1.21 -1.80
N GLU A 106 -6.35 0.26 -1.78
CA GLU A 106 -4.91 0.53 -1.62
C GLU A 106 -4.39 1.50 -2.69
N ALA A 107 -4.68 1.22 -3.96
CA ALA A 107 -4.25 2.07 -5.08
C ALA A 107 -4.88 3.47 -5.01
N TYR A 108 -6.14 3.58 -4.58
CA TYR A 108 -6.81 4.87 -4.45
C TYR A 108 -6.26 5.69 -3.29
N MET A 109 -6.02 5.09 -2.13
CA MET A 109 -5.36 5.77 -1.01
C MET A 109 -3.99 6.32 -1.43
N LYS A 110 -3.17 5.52 -2.12
CA LYS A 110 -1.89 6.00 -2.67
C LYS A 110 -2.05 7.14 -3.68
N LEU A 111 -3.14 7.16 -4.46
CA LEU A 111 -3.38 8.18 -5.47
C LEU A 111 -3.76 9.54 -4.87
N VAL A 112 -4.58 9.56 -3.81
CA VAL A 112 -5.17 10.81 -3.27
C VAL A 112 -4.60 11.24 -1.93
N ALA A 113 -3.92 10.34 -1.20
CA ALA A 113 -3.40 10.62 0.14
C ALA A 113 -1.87 10.74 0.17
N ASP A 114 -1.20 10.90 -0.97
CA ASP A 114 0.24 11.11 -1.03
C ASP A 114 0.64 12.36 -0.22
N ASP A 115 0.00 13.50 -0.47
CA ASP A 115 0.26 14.75 0.28
C ASP A 115 -0.02 14.60 1.78
N TYR A 116 -1.13 13.94 2.15
CA TYR A 116 -1.46 13.65 3.54
C TYR A 116 -0.36 12.83 4.22
N LEU A 117 0.15 11.80 3.52
CA LEU A 117 1.18 10.92 4.03
C LEU A 117 2.52 11.64 4.19
N GLN A 118 2.90 12.47 3.21
CA GLN A 118 4.11 13.30 3.26
C GLN A 118 4.06 14.28 4.44
N ASN A 119 2.93 14.99 4.60
CA ASN A 119 2.76 15.97 5.68
C ASN A 119 2.71 15.31 7.06
N THR A 120 2.14 14.10 7.16
CA THR A 120 2.02 13.39 8.45
C THR A 120 3.32 12.69 8.85
N LEU A 121 3.94 11.93 7.94
CA LEU A 121 5.02 11.00 8.24
C LEU A 121 6.34 11.29 7.52
N GLY A 122 6.35 12.12 6.48
CA GLY A 122 7.52 12.35 5.64
C GLY A 122 8.74 12.86 6.42
N GLU A 123 8.56 13.88 7.28
CA GLU A 123 9.64 14.38 8.15
C GLU A 123 10.14 13.33 9.14
N PHE A 124 9.21 12.58 9.75
CA PHE A 124 9.55 11.55 10.72
C PHE A 124 10.39 10.45 10.06
N VAL A 125 9.96 9.96 8.90
CA VAL A 125 10.68 8.93 8.14
C VAL A 125 12.06 9.41 7.72
N LYS A 126 12.18 10.65 7.21
CA LYS A 126 13.49 11.24 6.87
C LYS A 126 14.41 11.36 8.08
N ALA A 127 13.88 11.76 9.24
CA ALA A 127 14.65 11.80 10.48
C ALA A 127 15.09 10.40 10.93
N MET A 128 14.23 9.39 10.80
CA MET A 128 14.57 7.99 11.11
C MET A 128 15.66 7.41 10.20
N GLN A 129 15.77 7.86 8.95
CA GLN A 129 16.87 7.42 8.08
C GLN A 129 18.23 7.96 8.49
N GLN A 130 18.26 9.12 9.16
CA GLN A 130 19.47 9.71 9.74
C GLN A 130 19.67 9.27 11.19
N PHE A 131 18.78 8.44 11.72
CA PHE A 131 18.79 8.04 13.11
C PHE A 131 19.82 6.92 13.31
N ASP A 132 20.99 7.30 13.82
CA ASP A 132 22.13 6.41 14.06
C ASP A 132 21.92 5.42 15.24
N LYS A 133 20.77 5.47 15.90
CA LYS A 133 20.52 4.66 17.09
C LYS A 133 19.66 3.44 16.76
N ASP A 134 20.08 2.32 17.30
CA ASP A 134 19.37 1.06 17.16
C ASP A 134 18.04 1.06 17.93
N CYS A 135 17.01 0.51 17.30
CA CYS A 135 15.67 0.31 17.86
C CYS A 135 15.29 -1.18 17.88
N GLU A 136 16.19 -2.08 17.50
CA GLU A 136 15.94 -3.53 17.56
C GLU A 136 15.74 -3.95 19.03
N VAL A 137 14.74 -4.78 19.23
CA VAL A 137 14.33 -5.31 20.53
C VAL A 137 14.10 -6.82 20.50
N ASP A 138 14.17 -7.45 19.32
CA ASP A 138 14.07 -8.89 19.16
C ASP A 138 15.31 -9.59 19.74
N PRO A 139 15.16 -10.40 20.80
CA PRO A 139 16.27 -11.14 21.40
C PRO A 139 16.97 -12.07 20.41
N LEU A 140 16.26 -12.57 19.39
CA LEU A 140 16.81 -13.50 18.39
C LEU A 140 17.78 -12.82 17.42
N LYS A 141 17.61 -11.51 17.20
CA LYS A 141 18.47 -10.72 16.30
C LYS A 141 19.64 -10.06 17.02
N MET A 142 19.61 -10.05 18.35
CA MET A 142 20.55 -9.31 19.19
C MET A 142 21.43 -10.24 20.02
N ALA A 143 22.23 -11.06 19.34
CA ALA A 143 23.22 -11.91 20.00
C ALA A 143 24.21 -11.04 20.78
N ASN A 144 24.25 -11.20 22.11
CA ASN A 144 25.17 -10.53 23.04
C ASN A 144 24.88 -9.06 23.39
N ILE A 145 23.65 -8.54 23.25
CA ILE A 145 23.37 -7.19 23.77
C ILE A 145 23.38 -7.15 25.32
N SER A 146 23.85 -6.05 25.90
CA SER A 146 23.70 -5.82 27.33
C SER A 146 22.25 -5.46 27.69
N VAL A 147 21.79 -5.85 28.89
CA VAL A 147 20.45 -5.49 29.40
C VAL A 147 20.21 -3.98 29.36
N ILE A 148 21.25 -3.18 29.62
CA ILE A 148 21.19 -1.71 29.57
C ILE A 148 20.93 -1.22 28.15
N ALA A 149 21.61 -1.78 27.15
CA ALA A 149 21.43 -1.38 25.76
C ALA A 149 20.07 -1.85 25.21
N LEU A 150 19.58 -3.03 25.59
CA LEU A 150 18.22 -3.49 25.26
C LEU A 150 17.16 -2.52 25.82
N GLU A 151 17.29 -2.10 27.08
CA GLU A 151 16.37 -1.15 27.70
C GLU A 151 16.40 0.22 26.99
N LYS A 152 17.59 0.66 26.56
CA LYS A 152 17.77 1.88 25.78
C LYS A 152 17.09 1.78 24.40
N ASN A 153 17.24 0.67 23.69
CA ASN A 153 16.58 0.45 22.40
C ASN A 153 15.06 0.42 22.57
N ARG A 154 14.55 -0.28 23.60
CA ARG A 154 13.12 -0.32 23.94
C ARG A 154 12.56 1.06 24.21
N HIS A 155 13.26 1.88 24.99
CA HIS A 155 12.83 3.24 25.30
C HIS A 155 12.76 4.12 24.04
N GLN A 156 13.74 3.98 23.14
CA GLN A 156 13.75 4.70 21.86
C GLN A 156 12.60 4.25 20.95
N LEU A 157 12.40 2.94 20.79
CA LEU A 157 11.30 2.40 19.99
C LEU A 157 9.95 2.93 20.50
N VAL A 158 9.70 2.86 21.80
CA VAL A 158 8.46 3.38 22.41
C VAL A 158 8.32 4.89 22.17
N THR A 159 9.41 5.65 22.27
CA THR A 159 9.39 7.10 22.01
C THR A 159 9.03 7.39 20.56
N ASN A 160 9.68 6.71 19.61
CA ASN A 160 9.43 6.84 18.17
C ASN A 160 7.99 6.48 17.81
N VAL A 161 7.46 5.39 18.36
CA VAL A 161 6.06 4.99 18.17
C VAL A 161 5.10 6.04 18.71
N LYS A 162 5.35 6.60 19.91
CA LYS A 162 4.55 7.69 20.47
C LYS A 162 4.60 8.94 19.59
N THR A 163 5.76 9.30 19.06
CA THR A 163 5.90 10.45 18.15
C THR A 163 5.09 10.26 16.88
N VAL A 164 5.17 9.09 16.24
CA VAL A 164 4.37 8.74 15.06
C VAL A 164 2.89 8.80 15.37
N TRP A 165 2.47 8.19 16.48
CA TRP A 165 1.07 8.16 16.90
C TRP A 165 0.52 9.57 17.11
N SER A 166 1.25 10.44 17.82
CA SER A 166 0.86 11.85 18.01
C SER A 166 0.74 12.60 16.69
N LYS A 167 1.65 12.36 15.72
CA LYS A 167 1.57 12.95 14.37
C LYS A 167 0.32 12.49 13.62
N ILE A 168 -0.02 11.20 13.69
CA ILE A 168 -1.24 10.65 13.05
C ILE A 168 -2.51 11.23 13.68
N LEU A 169 -2.58 11.31 15.02
CA LEU A 169 -3.73 11.91 15.70
C LEU A 169 -3.92 13.38 15.33
N ALA A 170 -2.83 14.15 15.30
CA ALA A 170 -2.86 15.56 14.92
C ALA A 170 -3.20 15.79 13.44
N SER A 171 -3.02 14.78 12.57
CA SER A 171 -3.31 14.90 11.14
C SER A 171 -4.75 14.53 10.75
N ALA A 172 -5.61 14.17 11.70
CA ALA A 172 -7.00 13.79 11.44
C ALA A 172 -7.78 14.86 10.65
N GLU A 173 -7.52 16.14 10.91
CA GLU A 173 -8.21 17.26 10.24
C GLU A 173 -7.83 17.41 8.76
N ILE A 174 -6.59 17.07 8.40
CA ILE A 174 -6.07 17.16 7.02
C ILE A 174 -6.27 15.87 6.22
N PHE A 175 -6.99 14.89 6.77
CA PHE A 175 -7.25 13.64 6.06
C PHE A 175 -8.07 13.89 4.76
N PRO A 176 -7.68 13.29 3.61
CA PRO A 176 -8.27 13.60 2.31
C PRO A 176 -9.80 13.45 2.30
N ILE A 177 -10.51 14.47 1.79
CA ILE A 177 -11.97 14.51 1.80
C ILE A 177 -12.57 13.37 0.98
N GLU A 178 -11.94 13.02 -0.14
CA GLU A 178 -12.36 11.96 -1.03
C GLU A 178 -12.39 10.59 -0.31
N LEU A 179 -11.39 10.32 0.54
CA LEU A 179 -11.35 9.11 1.35
C LEU A 179 -12.39 9.16 2.48
N ARG A 180 -12.56 10.32 3.14
CA ARG A 180 -13.61 10.49 4.15
C ARG A 180 -14.98 10.17 3.57
N GLU A 181 -15.28 10.69 2.40
CA GLU A 181 -16.56 10.44 1.74
C GLU A 181 -16.81 8.97 1.41
N ILE A 182 -15.78 8.25 0.97
CA ILE A 182 -15.85 6.80 0.73
C ILE A 182 -16.12 6.07 2.03
N PHE A 183 -15.36 6.34 3.09
CA PHE A 183 -15.51 5.66 4.37
C PHE A 183 -16.86 5.94 5.03
N VAL A 184 -17.37 7.18 4.95
CA VAL A 184 -18.72 7.52 5.40
C VAL A 184 -19.76 6.75 4.61
N THR A 185 -19.63 6.68 3.28
CA THR A 185 -20.58 5.95 2.43
C THR A 185 -20.57 4.45 2.76
N LEU A 186 -19.40 3.86 2.93
CA LEU A 186 -19.24 2.45 3.32
C LEU A 186 -19.84 2.19 4.70
N ARG A 187 -19.57 3.06 5.69
CA ARG A 187 -20.16 2.96 7.04
C ARG A 187 -21.68 2.95 6.97
N LEU A 188 -22.28 3.92 6.27
CA LEU A 188 -23.74 4.00 6.12
C LEU A 188 -24.34 2.78 5.40
N ARG A 189 -23.64 2.23 4.40
CA ARG A 189 -24.11 1.03 3.68
C ARG A 189 -24.00 -0.23 4.54
N LEU A 190 -22.93 -0.36 5.32
CA LEU A 190 -22.72 -1.47 6.24
C LEU A 190 -23.66 -1.41 7.46
N GLU A 191 -23.94 -0.20 7.96
CA GLU A 191 -24.93 0.04 9.01
C GLU A 191 -26.34 -0.39 8.56
N LYS A 192 -26.72 -0.08 7.31
CA LYS A 192 -28.02 -0.50 6.74
C LYS A 192 -28.21 -2.01 6.69
N ILE A 193 -27.14 -2.79 6.55
CA ILE A 193 -27.20 -4.26 6.57
C ILE A 193 -26.90 -4.84 7.97
N GLY A 194 -26.81 -3.99 9.01
CA GLY A 194 -26.57 -4.42 10.39
C GLY A 194 -25.14 -4.87 10.69
N ARG A 195 -24.15 -4.49 9.85
CA ARG A 195 -22.74 -4.90 10.00
C ARG A 195 -21.83 -3.69 10.32
N LEU A 196 -22.15 -2.94 11.37
CA LEU A 196 -21.37 -1.74 11.74
C LEU A 196 -19.93 -2.07 12.19
N ASP A 197 -19.72 -3.18 12.93
CA ASP A 197 -18.40 -3.61 13.38
C ASP A 197 -17.44 -3.89 12.21
N LEU A 198 -18.00 -4.41 11.12
CA LEU A 198 -17.28 -4.63 9.86
C LEU A 198 -16.85 -3.30 9.23
N ALA A 199 -17.64 -2.22 9.40
CA ALA A 199 -17.27 -0.90 8.90
C ALA A 199 -16.04 -0.36 9.64
N ASP A 200 -16.02 -0.44 10.97
CA ASP A 200 -14.88 0.04 11.76
C ASP A 200 -13.62 -0.81 11.45
N THR A 201 -13.78 -2.12 11.29
CA THR A 201 -12.69 -3.03 10.88
C THR A 201 -12.18 -2.71 9.47
N LEU A 202 -13.07 -2.46 8.51
CA LEU A 202 -12.73 -2.08 7.14
C LEU A 202 -11.93 -0.78 7.11
N ILE A 203 -12.44 0.25 7.78
CA ILE A 203 -11.85 1.60 7.76
C ILE A 203 -10.47 1.56 8.44
N SER A 204 -10.39 0.99 9.64
CA SER A 204 -9.13 0.86 10.38
C SER A 204 -8.10 0.02 9.63
N SER A 205 -8.50 -1.12 9.06
CA SER A 205 -7.59 -1.99 8.29
C SER A 205 -7.16 -1.36 6.96
N SER A 206 -7.99 -0.52 6.35
CA SER A 206 -7.61 0.23 5.15
C SER A 206 -6.54 1.28 5.48
N ILE A 207 -6.77 2.07 6.54
CA ILE A 207 -5.88 3.18 6.89
C ILE A 207 -4.58 2.68 7.53
N PHE A 208 -4.65 1.83 8.56
CA PHE A 208 -3.46 1.43 9.30
C PHE A 208 -2.72 0.28 8.62
N LEU A 209 -3.39 -0.87 8.45
CA LEU A 209 -2.74 -2.08 7.97
C LEU A 209 -2.26 -1.99 6.52
N ARG A 210 -2.95 -1.20 5.68
CA ARG A 210 -2.71 -1.16 4.22
C ARG A 210 -2.09 0.13 3.70
N PHE A 211 -2.14 1.21 4.47
CA PHE A 211 -1.62 2.50 4.03
C PHE A 211 -0.51 3.02 4.95
N LEU A 212 -0.82 3.38 6.20
CA LEU A 212 0.15 3.98 7.13
C LEU A 212 1.27 3.03 7.54
N CYS A 213 0.96 1.79 7.97
CA CYS A 213 1.98 0.84 8.38
C CYS A 213 2.88 0.40 7.21
N PRO A 214 2.36 0.06 6.03
CA PRO A 214 3.20 -0.22 4.86
C PRO A 214 4.05 0.97 4.42
N ALA A 215 3.56 2.20 4.56
CA ALA A 215 4.35 3.40 4.27
C ALA A 215 5.54 3.57 5.23
N ILE A 216 5.38 3.22 6.51
CA ILE A 216 6.48 3.25 7.48
C ILE A 216 7.47 2.11 7.22
N LEU A 217 6.97 0.90 6.92
CA LEU A 217 7.81 -0.29 6.69
C LEU A 217 8.59 -0.20 5.36
N SER A 218 8.02 0.41 4.33
CA SER A 218 8.61 0.49 2.99
C SER A 218 8.45 1.89 2.40
N PRO A 219 9.13 2.90 2.98
CA PRO A 219 8.90 4.30 2.67
C PRO A 219 9.28 4.69 1.23
N SER A 220 10.16 3.93 0.58
CA SER A 220 10.54 4.10 -0.82
C SER A 220 9.43 3.75 -1.82
N LEU A 221 8.48 2.88 -1.44
CA LEU A 221 7.30 2.55 -2.25
C LEU A 221 6.19 3.59 -2.16
N PHE A 222 6.28 4.47 -1.16
CA PHE A 222 5.31 5.52 -0.86
C PHE A 222 5.90 6.92 -1.05
N ASN A 223 6.99 7.03 -1.80
CA ASN A 223 7.67 8.30 -2.12
C ASN A 223 8.09 9.13 -0.90
N LEU A 224 8.15 8.57 0.31
CA LEU A 224 8.58 9.30 1.52
C LEU A 224 10.08 9.58 1.51
N VAL A 225 10.80 8.84 0.67
CA VAL A 225 12.25 8.92 0.48
C VAL A 225 12.52 9.07 -1.02
N SER A 226 13.34 10.04 -1.42
CA SER A 226 13.72 10.26 -2.81
C SER A 226 14.50 9.06 -3.39
N GLU A 227 14.27 8.74 -4.67
CA GLU A 227 14.81 7.54 -5.36
C GLU A 227 16.35 7.43 -5.37
N VAL A 228 17.09 8.51 -5.07
CA VAL A 228 18.55 8.47 -4.89
C VAL A 228 18.97 7.42 -3.84
N PHE A 229 18.10 7.12 -2.87
CA PHE A 229 18.34 6.07 -1.87
C PHE A 229 17.90 4.65 -2.28
N LYS A 230 17.11 4.44 -3.35
CA LYS A 230 16.75 3.08 -3.81
C LYS A 230 18.00 2.30 -4.25
N PHE A 231 18.99 2.97 -4.81
CA PHE A 231 20.27 2.36 -5.16
C PHE A 231 21.07 1.90 -3.93
N PHE A 232 20.92 2.59 -2.79
CA PHE A 232 21.55 2.18 -1.53
C PHE A 232 20.72 1.13 -0.78
N SER A 233 19.39 1.20 -0.83
CA SER A 233 18.49 0.26 -0.13
C SER A 233 18.42 -1.13 -0.78
N ASN A 234 18.61 -1.26 -2.09
CA ASN A 234 18.74 -2.58 -2.73
C ASN A 234 20.00 -3.35 -2.30
N ASN A 235 21.00 -2.68 -1.72
CA ASN A 235 22.13 -3.34 -1.06
C ASN A 235 21.83 -3.77 0.38
N PHE A 236 20.61 -3.50 0.90
CA PHE A 236 20.19 -3.91 2.24
C PHE A 236 19.15 -5.03 2.26
N PHE A 237 18.81 -5.63 1.10
CA PHE A 237 18.10 -6.92 1.06
C PHE A 237 19.07 -8.09 1.32
N PHE A 238 19.75 -8.03 2.47
CA PHE A 238 20.25 -9.19 3.19
C PHE A 238 19.86 -8.94 4.65
N PHE A 239 19.20 -9.95 5.24
CA PHE A 239 18.52 -10.01 6.55
C PHE A 239 17.01 -9.77 6.53
#